data_AF-A0A7C3YXR2-F1
#
_entry.id   AF-A0A7C3YXR2-F1
#
_cell.length_a   1.000
_cell.length_b   1.000
_cell.length_c   1.000
_cell.angle_alpha   90.00
_cell.angle_beta   90.00
_cell.angle_gamma   90.00
#
_symmetry.space_group_name_H-M   'P 1'
#
loop_
_entity.id
_entity.type
_entity.pdbx_description
1 polymer ?
#
loop_
_entity_poly.entity_id
_entity_poly.type
_entity_poly.pdbx_seq_one_letter_code
_entity_poly.pdbx_strand_id
1 'polypeptide(L)' 'MAYTLSLEEIDKGHLSQVGGKNASLGELPRAGVRVPPGFAVTTEAYREFMRKSGIEAE' A
#
# COMPACT_ATOMS: atom_id res chain seq x y z
N MET A 1 -1.52 -8.00 -11.70
CA MET A 1 -0.94 -6.95 -10.83
C MET A 1 -0.61 -7.56 -9.48
N ALA A 2 0.41 -7.07 -8.78
CA ALA A 2 0.76 -7.58 -7.44
C ALA A 2 -0.22 -7.05 -6.37
N TYR A 3 -0.63 -7.91 -5.43
CA TYR A 3 -1.46 -7.52 -4.27
C TYR A 3 -0.65 -6.90 -3.14
N THR A 4 0.67 -7.01 -3.20
CA THR A 4 1.60 -6.45 -2.23
C THR A 4 2.70 -5.67 -2.93
N LEU A 5 3.21 -4.65 -2.26
CA LEU A 5 4.36 -3.85 -2.66
C LEU A 5 5.32 -3.73 -1.48
N SER A 6 6.63 -3.88 -1.71
CA SER A 6 7.62 -3.68 -0.65
C SER A 6 7.62 -2.23 -0.19
N LEU A 7 7.76 -1.98 1.12
CA LEU A 7 7.89 -0.60 1.63
C LEU A 7 9.12 0.13 1.07
N GLU A 8 10.16 -0.62 0.66
CA GLU A 8 11.36 -0.07 0.03
C GLU A 8 11.10 0.45 -1.40
N GLU A 9 10.09 -0.09 -2.08
CA GLU A 9 9.71 0.26 -3.46
C GLU A 9 8.63 1.35 -3.50
N ILE A 10 7.95 1.60 -2.38
CA ILE A 10 6.85 2.55 -2.30
C ILE A 10 7.37 3.99 -2.24
N ASP A 11 6.73 4.85 -3.02
CA ASP A 11 6.92 6.30 -3.00
C ASP A 11 5.61 7.07 -3.14
N LYS A 12 5.69 8.40 -3.13
CA LYS A 12 4.54 9.29 -3.32
C LYS A 12 3.74 9.02 -4.61
N GLY A 13 4.37 8.45 -5.63
CA GLY A 13 3.71 8.03 -6.88
C GLY A 13 2.79 6.84 -6.71
N HIS A 14 2.94 6.06 -5.64
CA HIS A 14 2.15 4.87 -5.34
C HIS A 14 0.87 5.19 -4.52
N LEU A 15 0.53 6.47 -4.32
CA LEU A 15 -0.61 6.89 -3.49
C LEU A 15 -1.94 6.20 -3.89
N SER A 16 -2.21 6.06 -5.19
CA SER A 16 -3.42 5.39 -5.68
C SER A 16 -3.42 3.88 -5.46
N GLN A 17 -2.23 3.27 -5.36
CA GLN A 17 -2.04 1.83 -5.22
C GLN A 17 -2.02 1.38 -3.77
N VAL A 18 -1.49 2.17 -2.83
CA VAL A 18 -1.31 1.75 -1.42
C VAL A 18 -1.96 2.70 -0.40
N GLY A 19 -2.51 3.84 -0.86
CA GLY A 19 -3.08 4.87 0.00
C GLY A 19 -2.04 5.82 0.60
N GLY A 20 -2.51 6.96 1.12
CA GLY A 20 -1.65 8.04 1.59
C GLY A 20 -0.73 7.66 2.77
N LYS A 21 -1.16 6.78 3.68
CA LYS A 21 -0.34 6.36 4.83
C LYS A 21 0.89 5.56 4.38
N ASN A 22 0.68 4.56 3.52
CA ASN A 22 1.76 3.71 3.02
C ASN A 22 2.68 4.51 2.09
N ALA A 23 2.14 5.39 1.25
CA ALA A 23 2.93 6.30 0.41
C ALA A 23 3.83 7.22 1.27
N SER A 24 3.29 7.84 2.32
CA SER A 24 4.08 8.64 3.27
C SER A 24 5.12 7.81 4.03
N LEU A 25 4.79 6.59 4.44
CA LEU A 25 5.71 5.69 5.13
C LEU A 25 6.90 5.29 4.22
N GLY A 26 6.65 5.04 2.93
CA GLY A 26 7.70 4.73 1.95
C GLY A 26 8.63 5.91 1.63
N GLU A 27 8.22 7.15 1.88
CA GLU A 27 9.09 8.33 1.75
C GLU A 27 10.11 8.46 2.90
N LEU A 28 9.79 7.92 4.09
CA LEU A 28 10.62 8.10 5.28
C LEU A 28 12.07 7.58 5.11
N PRO A 29 12.34 6.41 4.49
CA PRO A 29 13.70 5.98 4.20
C PRO A 29 14.50 6.96 3.33
N ARG A 30 13.85 7.59 2.33
CA ARG A 30 14.48 8.61 1.48
C ARG A 30 14.79 9.90 2.25
N ALA A 31 14.04 10.18 3.32
CA ALA A 31 14.32 11.26 4.25
C ALA A 31 15.35 10.89 5.34
N GLY A 32 15.99 9.72 5.26
CA GLY A 32 16.98 9.25 6.23
C GLY A 32 16.38 8.69 7.53
N VAL A 33 15.06 8.50 7.60
CA VAL A 33 14.39 7.90 8.74
C VAL A 33 14.38 6.38 8.58
N ARG A 34 14.86 5.65 9.60
CA ARG A 34 14.83 4.18 9.59
C ARG A 34 13.39 3.68 9.74
N VAL A 35 12.93 2.94 8.73
CA VAL A 35 11.65 2.23 8.74
C VAL A 35 11.93 0.73 8.79
N PRO A 36 11.25 -0.04 9.67
CA PRO A 36 11.34 -1.50 9.65
C PRO A 36 10.93 -2.10 8.29
N PRO A 37 11.52 -3.24 7.88
CA PRO A 37 11.12 -3.91 6.66
C PRO A 37 9.64 -4.32 6.72
N GLY A 38 8.96 -4.30 5.58
CA GLY A 38 7.55 -4.64 5.47
C GLY A 38 7.00 -4.45 4.08
N PHE A 39 5.68 -4.62 3.94
CA PHE A 39 4.96 -4.45 2.67
C PHE A 39 3.60 -3.80 2.91
N ALA A 40 3.08 -3.16 1.87
CA ALA A 40 1.71 -2.67 1.85
C ALA A 40 0.81 -3.62 1.04
N VAL A 41 -0.40 -3.86 1.53
CA VAL A 41 -1.47 -4.47 0.74
C VAL A 41 -2.08 -3.39 -0.15
N THR A 42 -2.26 -3.68 -1.44
CA THR A 42 -2.73 -2.69 -2.41
C THR A 42 -4.23 -2.42 -2.27
N THR A 43 -4.65 -1.24 -2.72
CA THR A 43 -6.06 -0.86 -2.82
C THR A 43 -6.82 -1.80 -3.75
N GLU A 44 -6.18 -2.33 -4.79
CA GLU A 44 -6.81 -3.33 -5.66
C GLU A 44 -7.04 -4.65 -4.94
N ALA A 45 -6.08 -5.13 -4.14
CA ALA A 45 -6.27 -6.33 -3.33
C ALA A 45 -7.46 -6.18 -2.36
N TYR A 46 -7.61 -5.01 -1.75
CA TYR A 46 -8.77 -4.68 -0.91
C TYR A 46 -10.07 -4.71 -1.72
N ARG A 47 -10.15 -4.00 -2.86
CA ARG A 47 -11.36 -4.00 -3.70
C ARG A 47 -11.75 -5.39 -4.16
N GLU A 48 -10.77 -6.19 -4.57
CA GLU A 48 -11.03 -7.56 -4.99
C GLU A 48 -11.53 -8.44 -3.84
N PHE A 49 -10.96 -8.28 -2.64
CA PHE A 49 -11.47 -8.93 -1.45
C PHE A 49 -12.93 -8.55 -1.19
N MET A 50 -13.28 -7.25 -1.19
CA MET A 50 -14.64 -6.77 -0.96
C MET A 50 -15.64 -7.35 -1.98
N ARG A 51 -15.27 -7.36 -3.27
CA ARG A 51 -16.09 -7.97 -4.35
C ARG A 51 -16.28 -9.46 -4.14
N LYS A 52 -15.23 -10.19 -3.77
CA LYS A 52 -15.25 -11.66 -3.64
C LYS A 52 -15.94 -12.13 -2.36
N SER A 53 -15.86 -11.36 -1.28
CA SER A 53 -16.54 -11.68 -0.02
C SER A 53 -17.99 -11.20 0.01
N GLY A 54 -18.41 -10.37 -0.95
CA GLY A 54 -19.78 -9.87 -1.05
C GLY A 54 -20.13 -8.76 -0.04
N ILE A 55 -19.13 -8.10 0.54
CA ILE A 55 -19.28 -7.07 1.58
C ILE A 55 -19.14 -5.63 1.05
N GLU A 56 -19.16 -5.43 -0.27
CA GLU A 56 -18.95 -4.13 -0.92
C GLU A 56 -20.09 -3.11 -0.66
N ALA A 57 -21.27 -3.57 -0.23
CA ALA A 57 -22.48 -2.76 -0.11
C ALA A 57 -23.00 -2.58 1.33
N GLU A 58 -22.20 -2.93 2.34
CA GLU A 58 -22.54 -2.74 3.77
C GLU A 58 -21.99 -1.41 4.30
#